data_AF-A0A146LPI9-F1
#
_entry.id   AF-A0A146LPI9-F1
#
_cell.length_a   1.000
_cell.length_b   1.000
_cell.length_c   1.000
_cell.angle_alpha   90.00
_cell.angle_beta   90.00
_cell.angle_gamma   90.00
#
_symmetry.space_group_name_H-M   'P 1'
#
loop_
_entity.id
_entity.type
_entity.pdbx_description
1 polymer ?
#
loop_
_entity_poly.entity_id
_entity_poly.type
_entity_poly.pdbx_seq_one_letter_code
_entity_poly.pdbx_strand_id
1 'polypeptide(L)'
;MTAAASKKPTKKLSSATATKKVASTTKKRSTSAEYKNLANKLHRIYKVEKKHHIGSGLAPKRDLRRYVKWPLYIRLQRQRAVLKRRLRVPAVINQFSHTLNKNQACELLNFLSKYQTETVKEKRARLLARASAELQNEKVTTEQPHLLKYGLNHVTSLIEKKRAKLVVIAHDVDPIELVIWLPT
;
A
#
# COMPACT_ATOMS: atom_id res chain seq x y z
N MET A 1 6.59 -22.89 -74.98
CA MET A 1 5.63 -23.75 -75.69
C MET A 1 4.30 -23.00 -75.76
N THR A 2 3.67 -23.06 -76.94
CA THR A 2 2.31 -22.63 -77.33
C THR A 2 1.96 -21.15 -77.10
N ALA A 3 2.12 -20.28 -78.11
CA ALA A 3 1.22 -20.05 -79.27
C ALA A 3 -0.12 -19.41 -78.83
N ALA A 4 -0.34 -18.11 -79.04
CA ALA A 4 -0.67 -17.43 -80.31
C ALA A 4 -2.13 -17.60 -80.76
N ALA A 5 -2.87 -16.48 -80.78
CA ALA A 5 -3.77 -16.04 -81.86
C ALA A 5 -4.30 -14.63 -81.48
N SER A 6 -3.86 -13.55 -82.14
CA SER A 6 -4.42 -12.99 -83.40
C SER A 6 -5.66 -12.12 -83.17
N LYS A 7 -5.88 -10.93 -83.75
CA LYS A 7 -5.11 -9.88 -84.43
C LYS A 7 -6.11 -8.72 -84.65
N LYS A 8 -5.63 -7.49 -84.40
CA LYS A 8 -5.78 -6.26 -85.22
C LYS A 8 -7.18 -5.62 -85.49
N PRO A 9 -7.19 -4.33 -85.89
CA PRO A 9 -8.18 -3.31 -85.48
C PRO A 9 -9.06 -2.83 -86.64
N THR A 10 -10.00 -1.90 -86.40
CA THR A 10 -10.33 -0.80 -87.34
C THR A 10 -11.34 0.22 -86.78
N LYS A 11 -11.15 1.47 -87.21
CA LYS A 11 -11.94 2.69 -86.96
C LYS A 11 -13.45 2.54 -87.29
N LYS A 12 -14.31 3.30 -86.60
CA LYS A 12 -15.02 4.47 -87.17
C LYS A 12 -15.87 5.22 -86.13
N LEU A 13 -15.82 6.55 -86.26
CA LEU A 13 -16.73 7.53 -85.65
C LEU A 13 -18.20 7.23 -85.97
N SER A 14 -19.09 7.49 -85.00
CA SER A 14 -20.39 8.16 -85.18
C SER A 14 -20.90 8.50 -83.77
N SER A 15 -20.78 9.76 -83.33
CA SER A 15 -21.77 10.84 -83.47
C SER A 15 -23.08 10.60 -82.72
N ALA A 16 -23.49 11.66 -82.01
CA ALA A 16 -24.87 12.01 -81.62
C ALA A 16 -25.24 11.84 -80.13
N THR A 17 -25.14 13.00 -79.46
CA THR A 17 -26.27 13.66 -78.77
C THR A 17 -26.55 13.29 -77.31
N ALA A 18 -26.61 14.37 -76.51
CA ALA A 18 -26.87 14.44 -75.09
C ALA A 18 -28.13 13.69 -74.64
N THR A 19 -28.11 13.18 -73.40
CA THR A 19 -29.20 13.38 -72.41
C THR A 19 -28.84 12.85 -71.01
N LYS A 20 -29.17 13.68 -70.01
CA LYS A 20 -29.34 13.41 -68.57
C LYS A 20 -28.18 12.76 -67.79
N LYS A 21 -27.43 13.61 -67.07
CA LYS A 21 -26.90 13.29 -65.73
C LYS A 21 -28.06 12.85 -64.83
N VAL A 22 -28.25 11.55 -64.66
CA VAL A 22 -29.01 11.02 -63.52
C VAL A 22 -28.06 11.10 -62.33
N ALA A 23 -28.40 11.95 -61.36
CA ALA A 23 -27.68 12.03 -60.10
C ALA A 23 -27.67 10.64 -59.46
N SER A 24 -26.52 9.97 -59.46
CA SER A 24 -26.32 8.84 -58.58
C SER A 24 -26.40 9.39 -57.17
N THR A 25 -27.44 8.99 -56.43
CA THR A 25 -27.59 9.33 -55.02
C THR A 25 -26.47 8.62 -54.27
N THR A 26 -25.31 9.23 -54.19
CA THR A 26 -24.20 8.76 -53.38
C THR A 26 -24.66 8.77 -51.94
N LYS A 27 -25.04 7.61 -51.41
CA LYS A 27 -25.43 7.43 -50.01
C LYS A 27 -24.23 7.91 -49.17
N LYS A 28 -24.32 9.12 -48.60
CA LYS A 28 -23.30 9.65 -47.69
C LYS A 28 -23.13 8.63 -46.57
N ARG A 29 -21.94 8.04 -46.45
CA ARG A 29 -21.60 7.17 -45.31
C ARG A 29 -21.61 8.05 -44.07
N SER A 30 -22.47 7.71 -43.13
CA SER A 30 -22.64 8.44 -41.88
C SER A 30 -21.33 8.52 -41.11
N THR A 31 -21.06 9.66 -40.50
CA THR A 31 -19.83 9.89 -39.74
C THR A 31 -19.81 9.04 -38.46
N SER A 32 -18.64 8.73 -37.90
CA SER A 32 -18.51 7.96 -36.64
C SER A 32 -19.30 8.59 -35.47
N ALA A 33 -19.44 9.92 -35.48
CA ALA A 33 -20.25 10.65 -34.51
C ALA A 33 -21.76 10.38 -34.66
N GLU A 34 -22.27 10.25 -35.88
CA GLU A 34 -23.68 9.92 -36.15
C GLU A 34 -24.03 8.52 -35.66
N TYR A 35 -23.14 7.54 -35.81
CA TYR A 35 -23.33 6.18 -35.26
C TYR A 35 -23.38 6.17 -33.73
N LYS A 36 -22.52 6.95 -33.06
CA LYS A 36 -22.54 7.10 -31.59
C LYS A 36 -23.84 7.76 -31.11
N ASN A 37 -24.31 8.77 -31.84
CA ASN A 37 -25.58 9.45 -31.52
C ASN A 37 -26.78 8.53 -31.72
N LEU A 38 -26.79 7.72 -32.79
CA LEU A 38 -27.82 6.70 -33.01
C LEU A 38 -27.79 5.63 -31.93
N ALA A 39 -26.60 5.16 -31.54
CA ALA A 39 -26.43 4.17 -30.46
C ALA A 39 -26.91 4.70 -29.11
N ASN A 40 -26.61 5.96 -28.78
CA ASN A 40 -27.11 6.60 -27.56
C ASN A 40 -28.63 6.79 -27.58
N LYS A 41 -29.20 7.13 -28.74
CA LYS A 41 -30.66 7.25 -28.93
C LYS A 41 -31.34 5.89 -28.75
N LEU A 42 -30.81 4.82 -29.35
CA LEU A 42 -31.31 3.46 -29.19
C LEU A 42 -31.15 2.98 -27.75
N HIS A 43 -30.01 3.24 -27.11
CA HIS A 43 -29.79 2.89 -25.71
C HIS A 43 -30.83 3.56 -24.81
N ARG A 44 -31.15 4.84 -25.02
CA ARG A 44 -32.15 5.56 -24.23
C ARG A 44 -33.58 5.02 -24.44
N ILE A 45 -33.92 4.60 -25.65
CA ILE A 45 -35.24 4.04 -25.98
C ILE A 45 -35.43 2.64 -25.37
N TYR A 46 -34.39 1.82 -25.38
CA TYR A 46 -34.45 0.42 -24.91
C TYR A 46 -33.87 0.21 -23.49
N LYS A 47 -33.53 1.29 -22.76
CA LYS A 47 -33.01 1.19 -21.39
C LYS A 47 -34.12 0.80 -20.42
N VAL A 48 -34.09 -0.44 -19.95
CA VAL A 48 -34.92 -0.89 -18.83
C VAL A 48 -34.22 -0.52 -17.52
N GLU A 49 -34.87 0.29 -16.70
CA GLU A 49 -34.37 0.61 -15.36
C GLU A 49 -34.42 -0.63 -14.47
N LYS A 50 -33.27 -1.02 -13.93
CA LYS A 50 -33.20 -2.14 -12.99
C LYS A 50 -33.77 -1.70 -11.65
N LYS A 51 -34.84 -2.37 -11.25
CA LYS A 51 -35.50 -2.18 -9.95
C LYS A 51 -34.72 -2.93 -8.87
N HIS A 52 -34.02 -2.20 -8.00
CA HIS A 52 -33.17 -2.76 -6.94
C HIS A 52 -33.83 -2.79 -5.55
N HIS A 53 -35.13 -2.45 -5.48
CA HIS A 53 -35.91 -2.50 -4.25
C HIS A 53 -36.24 -3.95 -3.87
N ILE A 54 -36.65 -4.14 -2.62
CA ILE A 54 -36.95 -5.47 -2.07
C ILE A 54 -38.11 -6.06 -2.87
N GLY A 55 -37.96 -7.31 -3.34
CA GLY A 55 -39.02 -8.05 -4.03
C GLY A 55 -39.19 -7.77 -5.52
N SER A 56 -38.36 -6.93 -6.16
CA SER A 56 -38.52 -6.65 -7.60
C SER A 56 -37.59 -7.45 -8.52
N GLY A 57 -36.29 -7.38 -8.33
CA GLY A 57 -35.30 -7.88 -9.28
C GLY A 57 -33.98 -8.26 -8.64
N LEU A 58 -33.04 -8.74 -9.45
CA LEU A 58 -31.72 -9.17 -8.94
C LEU A 58 -30.98 -7.99 -8.30
N ALA A 59 -30.59 -8.18 -7.04
CA ALA A 59 -29.81 -7.19 -6.30
C ALA A 59 -28.45 -6.93 -6.98
N PRO A 60 -27.97 -5.67 -6.97
CA PRO A 60 -26.63 -5.37 -7.45
C PRO A 60 -25.60 -5.98 -6.50
N LYS A 61 -24.39 -6.26 -7.00
CA LYS A 61 -23.26 -6.63 -6.15
C LYS A 61 -22.95 -5.45 -5.22
N ARG A 62 -22.89 -5.72 -3.91
CA ARG A 62 -22.62 -4.74 -2.85
C ARG A 62 -21.30 -5.07 -2.17
N ASP A 63 -20.73 -4.10 -1.45
CA ASP A 63 -19.61 -4.40 -0.56
C ASP A 63 -20.08 -5.27 0.62
N LEU A 64 -19.59 -6.50 0.66
CA LEU A 64 -19.93 -7.48 1.71
C LEU A 64 -18.90 -7.51 2.86
N ARG A 65 -17.87 -6.66 2.87
CA ARG A 65 -16.77 -6.70 3.87
C ARG A 65 -17.25 -6.78 5.33
N ARG A 66 -18.36 -6.11 5.68
CA ARG A 66 -18.95 -6.16 7.02
C ARG A 66 -19.65 -7.49 7.33
N TYR A 67 -20.26 -8.13 6.33
CA TYR A 67 -21.08 -9.33 6.46
C TYR A 67 -20.32 -10.63 6.14
N VAL A 68 -19.10 -10.52 5.61
CA VAL A 68 -18.21 -11.66 5.38
C VAL A 68 -17.89 -12.35 6.71
N LYS A 69 -17.98 -13.68 6.71
CA LYS A 69 -17.46 -14.51 7.79
C LYS A 69 -15.93 -14.49 7.75
N TRP A 70 -15.33 -13.60 8.53
CA TRP A 70 -13.88 -13.47 8.61
C TRP A 70 -13.20 -14.72 9.22
N PRO A 71 -11.98 -15.06 8.76
CA PRO A 71 -11.13 -16.07 9.40
C PRO A 71 -11.04 -15.92 10.92
N LEU A 72 -10.84 -17.03 11.63
CA LEU A 72 -10.90 -17.06 13.10
C LEU A 72 -9.92 -16.08 13.76
N TYR A 73 -8.67 -16.00 13.28
CA TYR A 73 -7.65 -15.13 13.86
C TYR A 73 -8.03 -13.63 13.79
N ILE A 74 -8.66 -13.21 12.69
CA ILE A 74 -9.15 -11.83 12.52
C ILE A 74 -10.31 -11.56 13.49
N ARG A 75 -11.22 -12.53 13.64
CA ARG A 75 -12.33 -12.42 14.59
C ARG A 75 -11.82 -12.25 16.02
N LEU A 76 -10.86 -13.08 16.44
CA LEU A 76 -10.26 -13.02 17.78
C LEU A 76 -9.52 -11.69 18.01
N GLN A 77 -8.71 -11.23 17.06
CA GLN A 77 -8.02 -9.93 17.16
C GLN A 77 -8.99 -8.77 17.32
N ARG A 78 -10.07 -8.75 16.52
CA ARG A 78 -11.12 -7.70 16.61
C ARG A 78 -11.90 -7.79 17.92
N GLN A 79 -12.27 -8.99 18.36
CA GLN A 79 -12.94 -9.20 19.65
C GLN A 79 -12.07 -8.74 20.82
N ARG A 80 -10.76 -9.07 20.83
CA ARG A 80 -9.81 -8.60 21.84
C ARG A 80 -9.77 -7.06 21.89
N ALA A 81 -9.71 -6.39 20.73
CA ALA A 81 -9.72 -4.93 20.67
C ALA A 81 -11.04 -4.31 21.13
N VAL A 82 -12.18 -4.93 20.84
CA VAL A 82 -13.50 -4.48 21.33
C VAL A 82 -13.59 -4.64 22.84
N LEU A 83 -13.18 -5.79 23.38
CA LEU A 83 -13.20 -6.05 24.83
C LEU A 83 -12.34 -5.03 25.59
N LYS A 84 -11.12 -4.76 25.13
CA LYS A 84 -10.25 -3.74 25.74
C LYS A 84 -10.88 -2.35 25.83
N ARG A 85 -11.74 -1.98 24.87
CA ARG A 85 -12.47 -0.69 24.87
C ARG A 85 -13.75 -0.70 25.70
N ARG A 86 -14.41 -1.86 25.81
CA ARG A 86 -15.72 -1.99 26.45
C ARG A 86 -15.63 -2.26 27.94
N LEU A 87 -14.55 -2.92 28.37
CA LEU A 87 -14.29 -3.15 29.79
C LEU A 87 -13.63 -1.92 30.42
N ARG A 88 -13.89 -1.71 31.71
CA ARG A 88 -13.17 -0.70 32.48
C ARG A 88 -11.77 -1.22 32.78
N VAL A 89 -10.77 -0.56 32.22
CA VAL A 89 -9.37 -0.92 32.40
C VAL A 89 -8.83 -0.27 33.68
N PRO A 90 -8.15 -1.02 34.57
CA PRO A 90 -7.50 -0.46 35.75
C PRO A 90 -6.48 0.63 35.40
N ALA A 91 -6.30 1.63 36.28
CA ALA A 91 -5.42 2.78 36.03
C ALA A 91 -3.97 2.38 35.69
N VAL A 92 -3.44 1.36 36.38
CA VAL A 92 -2.10 0.82 36.18
C VAL A 92 -1.88 0.28 34.75
N ILE A 93 -2.93 -0.23 34.11
CA ILE A 93 -2.86 -0.68 32.70
C ILE A 93 -3.22 0.48 31.76
N ASN A 94 -4.14 1.35 32.16
CA ASN A 94 -4.59 2.46 31.34
C ASN A 94 -3.50 3.51 31.08
N GLN A 95 -2.48 3.62 31.94
CA GLN A 95 -1.33 4.50 31.71
C GLN A 95 -0.65 4.25 30.37
N PHE A 96 -0.64 3.00 29.87
CA PHE A 96 -0.07 2.65 28.57
C PHE A 96 -0.94 3.10 27.38
N SER A 97 -2.17 3.55 27.61
CA SER A 97 -2.97 4.20 26.57
C SER A 97 -2.59 5.67 26.37
N HIS A 98 -1.86 6.26 27.33
CA HIS A 98 -1.37 7.63 27.26
C HIS A 98 0.05 7.66 26.71
N THR A 99 0.17 7.91 25.41
CA THR A 99 1.45 7.96 24.69
C THR A 99 1.90 9.39 24.40
N LEU A 100 3.20 9.59 24.14
CA LEU A 100 3.71 10.85 23.61
C LEU A 100 3.03 11.21 22.29
N ASN A 101 2.89 12.52 22.03
CA ASN A 101 2.35 13.03 20.78
C ASN A 101 3.29 12.69 19.61
N LYS A 102 2.74 12.57 18.40
CA LYS A 102 3.52 12.16 17.20
C LYS A 102 4.77 13.00 16.98
N ASN A 103 4.68 14.32 17.15
CA ASN A 103 5.81 15.23 16.94
C ASN A 103 6.94 14.97 17.96
N GLN A 104 6.59 14.89 19.24
CA GLN A 104 7.53 14.58 20.32
C GLN A 104 8.16 13.20 20.16
N ALA A 105 7.36 12.20 19.75
CA ALA A 105 7.85 10.86 19.49
C ALA A 105 8.88 10.83 18.33
N CYS A 106 8.63 11.55 17.24
CA CYS A 106 9.59 11.67 16.14
C CYS A 106 10.91 12.31 16.59
N GLU A 107 10.85 13.42 17.33
CA GLU A 107 12.04 14.09 17.86
C GLU A 107 12.84 13.19 18.79
N LEU A 108 12.16 12.50 19.71
CA LEU A 108 12.76 11.56 20.64
C LEU A 108 13.43 10.40 19.89
N LEU A 109 12.79 9.81 18.88
CA LEU A 109 13.37 8.71 18.09
C LEU A 109 14.58 9.17 17.27
N ASN A 110 14.54 10.39 16.70
CA ASN A 110 15.70 10.98 16.01
C ASN A 110 16.88 11.22 16.96
N PHE A 111 16.60 11.67 18.18
CA PHE A 111 17.62 11.80 19.23
C PHE A 111 18.23 10.44 19.60
N LEU A 112 17.40 9.43 19.85
CA LEU A 112 17.84 8.07 20.20
C LEU A 112 18.61 7.39 19.06
N SER A 113 18.28 7.70 17.80
CA SER A 113 18.97 7.15 16.63
C SER A 113 20.46 7.47 16.61
N LYS A 114 20.88 8.60 17.20
CA LYS A 114 22.30 8.99 17.29
C LYS A 114 23.09 8.14 18.28
N TYR A 115 22.42 7.54 19.26
CA TYR A 115 23.01 6.70 20.29
C TYR A 115 22.79 5.21 20.03
N GLN A 116 22.44 4.82 18.79
CA GLN A 116 22.24 3.41 18.47
C GLN A 116 23.48 2.56 18.75
N THR A 117 23.25 1.31 19.10
CA THR A 117 24.32 0.36 19.38
C THR A 117 24.91 -0.20 18.10
N GLU A 118 26.18 -0.57 18.14
CA GLU A 118 26.91 -1.13 17.00
C GLU A 118 26.18 -2.29 16.33
N THR A 119 26.17 -2.28 15.00
CA THR A 119 25.71 -3.43 14.22
C THR A 119 26.70 -4.58 14.33
N VAL A 120 26.25 -5.81 14.04
CA VAL A 120 27.12 -6.99 14.06
C VAL A 120 28.32 -6.84 13.10
N LYS A 121 28.13 -6.13 11.97
CA LYS A 121 29.20 -5.86 11.00
C LYS A 121 30.23 -4.88 11.54
N GLU A 122 29.78 -3.76 12.10
CA GLU A 122 30.65 -2.77 12.75
C GLU A 122 31.43 -3.37 13.91
N LYS A 123 30.76 -4.16 14.76
CA LYS A 123 31.39 -4.85 15.88
C LYS A 123 32.49 -5.81 15.40
N ARG A 124 32.27 -6.55 14.32
CA ARG A 124 33.30 -7.42 13.72
C ARG A 124 34.47 -6.62 13.17
N ALA A 125 34.21 -5.55 12.43
CA ALA A 125 35.27 -4.68 11.90
C ALA A 125 36.12 -4.07 13.03
N ARG A 126 35.46 -3.60 14.10
CA ARG A 126 36.13 -3.08 15.30
C ARG A 126 37.00 -4.13 15.99
N LEU A 127 36.51 -5.36 16.13
CA LEU A 127 37.26 -6.46 16.74
C LEU A 127 38.47 -6.88 15.89
N LEU A 128 38.32 -6.93 14.56
CA LEU A 128 39.43 -7.23 13.66
C LEU A 128 40.50 -6.12 13.70
N ALA A 129 40.09 -4.85 13.65
CA ALA A 129 41.01 -3.72 13.76
C ALA A 129 41.76 -3.71 15.09
N ARG A 130 41.07 -4.04 16.18
CA ARG A 130 41.68 -4.18 17.50
C ARG A 130 42.67 -5.33 17.56
N ALA A 131 42.30 -6.50 17.04
CA ALA A 131 43.20 -7.66 16.99
C ALA A 131 44.45 -7.37 16.16
N SER A 132 44.32 -6.67 15.02
CA SER A 132 45.49 -6.27 14.22
C SER A 132 46.38 -5.26 14.94
N ALA A 133 45.82 -4.31 15.70
CA ALA A 133 46.61 -3.33 16.46
C ALA A 133 47.33 -3.99 17.65
N GLU A 134 46.68 -4.94 18.32
CA GLU A 134 47.29 -5.73 19.40
C GLU A 134 48.47 -6.59 18.88
N LEU A 135 48.36 -7.17 17.69
CA LEU A 135 49.48 -7.88 17.04
C LEU A 135 50.67 -6.97 16.73
N GLN A 136 50.41 -5.69 16.43
CA GLN A 136 51.44 -4.68 16.19
C GLN A 136 51.98 -4.05 17.50
N ASN A 137 51.56 -4.58 18.67
CA ASN A 137 51.89 -4.08 20.01
C ASN A 137 51.51 -2.60 20.25
N GLU A 138 50.58 -2.05 19.47
CA GLU A 138 50.09 -0.69 19.65
C GLU A 138 48.95 -0.68 20.69
N LYS A 139 49.12 0.08 21.78
CA LYS A 139 48.10 0.20 22.83
C LYS A 139 46.99 1.14 22.37
N VAL A 140 45.87 0.58 21.93
CA VAL A 140 44.67 1.36 21.59
C VAL A 140 43.92 1.78 22.86
N THR A 141 44.05 3.04 23.25
CA THR A 141 43.23 3.64 24.31
C THR A 141 41.79 3.76 23.81
N THR A 142 40.85 3.03 24.41
CA THR A 142 39.44 3.05 23.99
C THR A 142 38.60 3.85 24.97
N GLU A 143 38.05 4.97 24.51
CA GLU A 143 37.05 5.72 25.28
C GLU A 143 35.73 4.95 25.33
N GLN A 144 35.00 5.07 26.45
CA GLN A 144 33.73 4.37 26.63
C GLN A 144 32.64 5.03 25.76
N PRO A 145 32.04 4.30 24.80
CA PRO A 145 31.04 4.89 23.92
C PRO A 145 29.73 5.13 24.67
N HIS A 146 29.13 6.30 24.40
CA HIS A 146 27.79 6.63 24.87
C HIS A 146 26.78 5.94 23.95
N LEU A 147 26.19 4.84 24.42
CA LEU A 147 25.24 4.04 23.66
C LEU A 147 23.91 3.92 24.39
N LEU A 148 22.84 3.77 23.61
CA LEU A 148 21.51 3.47 24.08
C LEU A 148 21.52 2.15 24.85
N LYS A 149 20.94 2.18 26.05
CA LYS A 149 20.81 1.01 26.90
C LYS A 149 19.50 0.30 26.56
N TYR A 150 19.56 -1.00 26.35
CA TYR A 150 18.43 -1.85 25.99
C TYR A 150 18.46 -3.16 26.77
N GLY A 151 17.33 -3.88 26.73
CA GLY A 151 17.12 -5.13 27.45
C GLY A 151 16.49 -4.90 28.82
N LEU A 152 15.43 -5.63 29.12
CA LEU A 152 14.60 -5.42 30.31
C LEU A 152 15.40 -5.52 31.60
N ASN A 153 16.18 -6.58 31.77
CA ASN A 153 17.01 -6.79 32.97
C ASN A 153 18.12 -5.75 33.14
N HIS A 154 18.64 -5.21 32.03
CA HIS A 154 19.69 -4.21 32.07
C HIS A 154 19.11 -2.83 32.41
N VAL A 155 18.00 -2.45 31.77
CA VAL A 155 17.32 -1.18 32.04
C VAL A 155 16.86 -1.11 33.49
N THR A 156 16.30 -2.20 34.02
CA THR A 156 15.84 -2.29 35.42
C THR A 156 16.98 -2.13 36.40
N SER A 157 18.09 -2.83 36.20
CA SER A 157 19.32 -2.64 36.98
C SER A 157 19.83 -1.19 36.95
N LEU A 158 19.65 -0.47 35.84
CA LEU A 158 20.06 0.93 35.71
C LEU A 158 19.11 1.91 36.41
N ILE A 159 17.82 1.58 36.45
CA ILE A 159 16.79 2.33 37.20
C ILE A 159 17.05 2.17 38.70
N GLU A 160 17.24 0.95 39.18
CA GLU A 160 17.54 0.64 40.59
C GLU A 160 18.82 1.35 41.07
N LYS A 161 19.86 1.35 40.23
CA LYS A 161 21.13 2.06 40.50
C LYS A 161 21.04 3.58 40.31
N LYS A 162 19.87 4.11 39.93
CA LYS A 162 19.64 5.54 39.62
C LYS A 162 20.62 6.11 38.59
N ARG A 163 21.05 5.29 37.63
CA ARG A 163 21.98 5.68 36.55
C ARG A 163 21.25 6.08 35.27
N ALA A 164 20.01 5.62 35.08
CA ALA A 164 19.19 5.99 33.93
C ALA A 164 18.66 7.43 34.09
N LYS A 165 18.91 8.28 33.09
CA LYS A 165 18.41 9.66 33.06
C LYS A 165 17.00 9.76 32.44
N LEU A 166 16.73 8.93 31.45
CA LEU A 166 15.46 8.87 30.72
C LEU A 166 15.14 7.40 30.44
N VAL A 167 13.91 7.00 30.73
CA VAL A 167 13.37 5.67 30.42
C VAL A 167 12.24 5.84 29.43
N VAL A 168 12.32 5.14 28.30
CA VAL A 168 11.28 5.15 27.27
C VAL A 168 10.63 3.77 27.25
N ILE A 169 9.32 3.75 27.42
CA ILE A 169 8.55 2.52 27.60
C ILE A 169 7.63 2.31 26.40
N ALA A 170 7.67 1.10 25.82
CA ALA A 170 6.77 0.70 24.76
C ALA A 170 5.37 0.39 25.34
N HIS A 171 4.32 0.79 24.63
CA HIS A 171 2.93 0.65 25.08
C HIS A 171 2.24 -0.63 24.58
N ASP A 172 2.82 -1.31 23.60
CA ASP A 172 2.26 -2.45 22.87
C ASP A 172 2.93 -3.79 23.23
N VAL A 173 3.58 -3.87 24.38
CA VAL A 173 4.22 -5.10 24.88
C VAL A 173 3.18 -6.16 25.25
N ASP A 174 3.36 -7.39 24.75
CA ASP A 174 2.55 -8.57 25.08
C ASP A 174 3.55 -9.67 25.50
N PRO A 175 3.60 -10.11 26.77
CA PRO A 175 2.75 -9.79 27.92
C PRO A 175 3.03 -8.43 28.60
N ILE A 176 1.98 -7.74 29.10
CA ILE A 176 2.06 -6.40 29.71
C ILE A 176 2.74 -6.42 31.09
N GLU A 177 2.72 -7.57 31.76
CA GLU A 177 3.30 -7.85 33.07
C GLU A 177 4.81 -7.58 33.11
N LEU A 178 5.48 -7.64 31.96
CA LEU A 178 6.90 -7.32 31.85
C LEU A 178 7.21 -5.85 32.18
N VAL A 179 6.25 -4.96 31.93
CA VAL A 179 6.49 -3.52 31.91
C VAL A 179 5.59 -2.77 32.89
N ILE A 180 4.52 -3.40 33.37
CA ILE A 180 3.49 -2.78 34.22
C ILE A 180 4.05 -2.12 35.50
N TRP A 181 5.15 -2.65 36.04
CA TRP A 181 5.81 -2.22 37.26
C TRP A 181 6.97 -1.22 37.03
N LEU A 182 7.28 -0.87 35.79
CA LEU A 182 8.36 0.10 35.51
C LEU A 182 7.97 1.57 35.80
N PRO A 183 6.72 2.01 35.57
CA PRO A 183 6.33 3.40 35.85
C PRO A 183 6.03 3.70 37.32
N THR A 184 5.94 2.67 38.17
CA THR A 184 5.71 2.79 39.62
C THR A 184 7.00 3.06 40.36
#